data_AF-A0A9Q8Y4I0-F1
#
_entry.id   AF-A0A9Q8Y4I0-F1
#
_cell.length_a   1.000
_cell.length_b   1.000
_cell.length_c   1.000
_cell.angle_alpha   90.00
_cell.angle_beta   90.00
_cell.angle_gamma   90.00
#
_symmetry.space_group_name_H-M   'P 1'
#
loop_
_entity.id
_entity.type
_entity.pdbx_description
1 polymer ?
#
loop_
_entity_poly.entity_id
_entity_poly.type
_entity_poly.pdbx_seq_one_letter_code
_entity_poly.pdbx_strand_id
1 'polypeptide(L)'
;MSKVGKILISLAGVLLVTILVMTAVVFTQNRESMKKLTAIEEKWEEQGQGGIGTYTFLVYYALSPEEVESMKTNFETNPDTLRVFVEASSRIEAKQEAMNRQHIDEAQILHIVNPDGTSKDGWWPPVRNMN
;
A
#
# COMPACT_ATOMS: atom_id res chain seq x y z
N MET A 1 19.10 -40.83 -26.26
CA MET A 1 18.56 -39.46 -25.99
C MET A 1 19.38 -38.44 -26.80
N SER A 2 18.74 -37.69 -27.70
CA SER A 2 19.39 -36.75 -28.64
C SER A 2 20.11 -35.59 -27.91
N LYS A 3 21.26 -35.12 -28.42
CA LYS A 3 22.00 -33.94 -27.89
C LYS A 3 21.08 -32.71 -27.76
N VAL A 4 20.13 -32.56 -28.69
CA VAL A 4 19.15 -31.47 -28.71
C VAL A 4 18.14 -31.58 -27.56
N GLY A 5 17.72 -32.80 -27.22
CA GLY A 5 16.80 -33.04 -26.10
C GLY A 5 17.42 -32.71 -24.74
N LYS A 6 18.73 -32.94 -24.56
CA LYS A 6 19.44 -32.58 -23.33
C LYS A 6 19.56 -31.06 -23.14
N ILE A 7 19.77 -30.32 -24.23
CA ILE A 7 19.87 -28.85 -24.21
C ILE A 7 18.52 -28.23 -23.85
N LEU A 8 17.43 -28.67 -24.47
CA LEU A 8 16.07 -28.19 -24.18
C LEU A 8 15.64 -28.44 -22.73
N ILE A 9 15.97 -29.61 -22.17
CA ILE A 9 15.69 -29.92 -20.76
C ILE A 9 16.50 -29.01 -19.83
N SER A 10 17.77 -28.74 -20.14
CA SER A 10 18.60 -27.84 -19.33
C SER A 10 18.07 -26.40 -19.36
N LEU A 11 17.59 -25.94 -20.53
CA LEU A 11 17.07 -24.59 -20.71
C LEU A 11 15.75 -24.40 -19.95
N ALA A 12 14.86 -25.39 -20.03
CA ALA A 12 13.62 -25.40 -19.26
C ALA A 12 13.88 -25.42 -17.74
N GLY A 13 14.88 -26.18 -17.29
CA GLY A 13 15.30 -26.20 -15.88
C GLY A 13 15.81 -24.85 -15.38
N VAL A 14 16.66 -24.17 -16.17
CA VAL A 14 17.16 -22.83 -15.82
C VAL A 14 16.01 -21.82 -15.74
N LEU A 15 15.08 -21.85 -16.70
CA LEU A 15 13.92 -20.95 -16.73
C LEU A 15 13.01 -21.15 -15.51
N LEU A 16 12.78 -22.40 -15.10
CA LEU A 16 11.97 -22.73 -13.92
C LEU A 16 12.62 -22.20 -12.65
N VAL A 17 13.95 -22.34 -12.52
CA VAL A 17 14.70 -21.84 -11.37
C VAL A 17 14.65 -20.31 -11.32
N THR A 18 14.79 -19.60 -12.43
CA THR A 18 14.66 -18.13 -12.43
C THR A 18 13.26 -17.66 -12.04
N ILE A 19 12.21 -18.33 -12.53
CA ILE A 19 10.82 -18.00 -12.15
C ILE A 19 10.61 -18.21 -10.64
N LEU A 20 11.09 -19.33 -10.10
CA LEU A 20 11.01 -19.64 -8.66
C LEU A 20 11.74 -18.61 -7.80
N VAL A 21 12.94 -18.19 -8.22
CA VAL A 21 13.72 -17.16 -7.51
C VAL A 21 12.99 -15.82 -7.56
N MET A 22 12.45 -15.41 -8.71
CA MET A 22 11.68 -14.17 -8.81
C MET A 22 10.42 -14.19 -7.94
N THR A 23 9.67 -15.31 -7.92
CA THR A 23 8.48 -15.43 -7.06
C THR A 23 8.84 -15.40 -5.58
N ALA A 24 9.94 -16.04 -5.17
CA ALA A 24 10.42 -16.00 -3.79
C ALA A 24 10.85 -14.59 -3.35
N VAL A 25 11.50 -13.82 -4.24
CA VAL A 25 11.87 -12.42 -3.98
C VAL A 25 10.64 -11.55 -3.79
N VAL A 26 9.66 -11.64 -4.70
CA VAL A 26 8.38 -10.90 -4.60
C VAL A 26 7.64 -11.26 -3.30
N PHE A 27 7.60 -12.54 -2.94
CA PHE A 27 6.96 -12.98 -1.69
C PHE A 27 7.65 -12.44 -0.44
N THR A 28 9.00 -12.38 -0.46
CA THR A 28 9.79 -11.84 0.64
C THR A 28 9.59 -10.34 0.79
N GLN A 29 9.60 -9.60 -0.31
CA GLN A 29 9.29 -8.17 -0.34
C GLN A 29 7.88 -7.88 0.17
N ASN A 30 6.88 -8.65 -0.27
CA ASN A 30 5.51 -8.54 0.24
C ASN A 30 5.43 -8.79 1.75
N ARG A 31 6.14 -9.80 2.27
CA ARG A 31 6.16 -10.09 3.70
C ARG A 31 6.80 -8.96 4.52
N GLU A 32 7.88 -8.37 4.03
CA GLU A 32 8.52 -7.22 4.69
C GLU A 32 7.64 -5.97 4.64
N SER A 33 6.99 -5.70 3.51
CA SER A 33 6.01 -4.62 3.37
C SER A 33 4.83 -4.81 4.33
N MET A 34 4.30 -6.02 4.45
CA MET A 34 3.23 -6.34 5.41
C MET A 34 3.68 -6.11 6.86
N LYS A 35 4.87 -6.56 7.25
CA LYS A 35 5.41 -6.29 8.59
C LYS A 35 5.56 -4.80 8.88
N LYS A 36 6.03 -4.03 7.88
CA LYS A 36 6.13 -2.58 8.00
C LYS A 36 4.74 -1.93 8.14
N LEU A 37 3.76 -2.37 7.34
CA LEU A 37 2.38 -1.89 7.44
C LEU A 37 1.78 -2.18 8.80
N THR A 38 1.92 -3.39 9.34
CA THR A 38 1.44 -3.73 10.69
C THR A 38 2.10 -2.89 11.78
N ALA A 39 3.41 -2.66 11.70
CA ALA A 39 4.11 -1.82 12.67
C ALA A 39 3.72 -0.34 12.57
N ILE A 40 3.36 0.14 11.38
CA ILE A 40 2.85 1.50 11.18
C ILE A 40 1.39 1.59 11.63
N GLU A 41 0.57 0.56 11.43
CA GLU A 41 -0.80 0.46 11.92
C GLU A 41 -0.85 0.53 13.44
N GLU A 42 -0.01 -0.24 14.14
CA GLU A 42 0.13 -0.21 15.59
C GLU A 42 0.55 1.19 16.08
N LYS A 43 1.53 1.82 15.42
CA LYS A 43 1.92 3.21 15.71
C LYS A 43 0.84 4.23 15.40
N TRP A 44 0.04 3.99 14.36
CA TRP A 44 -1.05 4.86 13.96
C TRP A 44 -2.16 4.83 15.01
N GLU A 45 -2.54 3.64 15.50
CA GLU A 45 -3.47 3.45 16.61
C GLU A 45 -2.97 4.08 17.91
N GLU A 46 -1.68 3.94 18.21
CA GLU A 46 -1.09 4.47 19.45
C GLU A 46 -0.84 5.98 19.41
N GLN A 47 -0.47 6.53 18.26
CA GLN A 47 0.07 7.89 18.21
C GLN A 47 -0.71 8.85 17.33
N GLY A 48 -1.29 8.47 16.17
CA GLY A 48 -2.04 9.38 15.26
C GLY A 48 -1.39 10.75 14.95
N GLN A 49 -0.16 10.99 15.42
CA GLN A 49 0.46 12.29 15.60
C GLN A 49 1.94 12.01 15.35
N GLY A 50 2.32 12.09 14.08
CA GLY A 50 3.72 11.90 13.70
C GLY A 50 4.60 13.02 14.23
N GLY A 51 5.84 13.05 13.75
CA GLY A 51 6.83 14.07 14.12
C GLY A 51 6.37 15.49 13.81
N ILE A 52 7.18 16.48 14.19
CA ILE A 52 6.88 17.90 13.93
C ILE A 52 6.64 18.10 12.43
N GLY A 53 5.38 18.30 12.04
CA GLY A 53 4.97 18.59 10.67
C GLY A 53 4.65 17.39 9.77
N THR A 54 4.77 16.14 10.23
CA THR A 54 4.38 14.95 9.46
C THR A 54 3.41 14.08 10.26
N TYR A 55 2.38 13.55 9.61
CA TYR A 55 1.34 12.73 10.21
C TYR A 55 1.10 11.49 9.36
N THR A 56 0.64 10.41 10.00
CA THR A 56 0.33 9.16 9.30
C THR A 56 -1.13 9.14 8.89
N PHE A 57 -1.39 9.11 7.60
CA PHE A 57 -2.71 8.93 6.98
C PHE A 57 -2.88 7.48 6.55
N LEU A 58 -4.11 6.99 6.57
CA LEU A 58 -4.46 5.68 6.03
C LEU A 58 -5.26 5.87 4.74
N VAL A 59 -4.77 5.32 3.64
CA VAL A 59 -5.39 5.44 2.31
C VAL A 59 -5.89 4.08 1.87
N TYR A 60 -7.18 3.99 1.57
CA TYR A 60 -7.84 2.84 0.97
C TYR A 60 -7.91 3.03 -0.55
N TYR A 61 -7.60 2.00 -1.31
CA TYR A 61 -7.57 2.04 -2.76
C TYR A 61 -7.94 0.70 -3.40
N ALA A 62 -8.40 0.77 -4.65
CA ALA A 62 -8.70 -0.39 -5.49
C ALA A 62 -7.53 -0.71 -6.43
N LEU A 63 -7.38 -1.97 -6.82
CA LEU A 63 -6.38 -2.41 -7.81
C LEU A 63 -6.66 -1.87 -9.21
N SER A 64 -7.94 -1.64 -9.54
CA SER A 64 -8.37 -1.14 -10.85
C SER A 64 -9.48 -0.09 -10.72
N PRO A 65 -9.54 0.92 -11.62
CA PRO A 65 -10.59 1.95 -11.60
C PRO A 65 -12.01 1.39 -11.76
N GLU A 66 -12.18 0.25 -12.44
CA GLU A 66 -13.48 -0.36 -12.73
C GLU A 66 -14.17 -0.91 -11.48
N GLU A 67 -13.38 -1.29 -10.46
CA GLU A 67 -13.89 -1.91 -9.24
C GLU A 67 -14.36 -0.85 -8.23
N VAL A 68 -13.87 0.39 -8.38
CA VAL A 68 -14.06 1.51 -7.45
C VAL A 68 -15.52 1.75 -7.11
N GLU A 69 -16.40 1.83 -8.12
CA GLU A 69 -17.83 2.10 -7.89
C GLU A 69 -18.50 1.03 -7.05
N SER A 70 -18.11 -0.23 -7.24
CA SER A 70 -18.66 -1.35 -6.46
C SER A 70 -18.15 -1.39 -5.02
N MET A 71 -16.95 -0.85 -4.78
CA MET A 71 -16.26 -0.90 -3.49
C MET A 71 -16.51 0.33 -2.63
N LYS A 72 -16.89 1.47 -3.21
CA LYS A 72 -17.07 2.76 -2.50
C LYS A 72 -17.96 2.68 -1.26
N THR A 73 -18.96 1.80 -1.25
CA THR A 73 -19.92 1.70 -0.14
C THR A 73 -19.50 0.74 0.97
N ASN A 74 -18.57 -0.18 0.68
CA ASN A 74 -18.15 -1.23 1.61
C ASN A 74 -16.61 -1.36 1.73
N PHE A 75 -15.87 -0.34 1.31
CA PHE A 75 -14.41 -0.37 1.16
C PHE A 75 -13.67 -0.90 2.40
N GLU A 76 -14.13 -0.61 3.62
CA GLU A 76 -13.50 -1.09 4.86
C GLU A 76 -13.59 -2.61 5.05
N THR A 77 -14.63 -3.24 4.49
CA THR A 77 -14.94 -4.66 4.68
C THR A 77 -14.78 -5.49 3.41
N ASN A 78 -14.56 -4.83 2.27
CA ASN A 78 -14.39 -5.49 0.99
C ASN A 78 -13.01 -6.16 0.92
N PRO A 79 -12.94 -7.48 0.63
CA PRO A 79 -11.69 -8.23 0.64
C PRO A 79 -10.67 -7.75 -0.40
N ASP A 80 -11.14 -7.10 -1.47
CA ASP A 80 -10.28 -6.64 -2.57
C ASP A 80 -9.78 -5.20 -2.33
N THR A 81 -10.24 -4.54 -1.25
CA THR A 81 -9.72 -3.23 -0.88
C THR A 81 -8.30 -3.36 -0.33
N LEU A 82 -7.39 -2.60 -0.93
CA LEU A 82 -6.03 -2.45 -0.43
C LEU A 82 -5.90 -1.19 0.43
N ARG A 83 -4.91 -1.20 1.31
CA ARG A 83 -4.63 -0.10 2.23
C ARG A 83 -3.15 0.21 2.30
N VAL A 84 -2.82 1.48 2.42
CA VAL A 84 -1.45 1.96 2.62
C VAL A 84 -1.42 3.07 3.67
N PHE A 85 -0.47 2.97 4.59
CA PHE A 85 -0.15 4.06 5.50
C PHE A 85 0.87 4.99 4.87
N VAL A 86 0.59 6.30 4.94
CA VAL A 86 1.39 7.34 4.30
C VAL A 86 1.73 8.41 5.31
N GLU A 87 3.02 8.67 5.49
CA GLU A 87 3.49 9.82 6.25
C GLU A 87 3.50 11.06 5.36
N ALA A 88 2.72 12.08 5.73
CA ALA A 88 2.59 13.32 4.96
C ALA A 88 2.23 14.49 5.88
N SER A 89 2.43 15.72 5.42
CA SER A 89 2.02 16.93 6.15
C SER A 89 0.54 17.25 5.99
N SER A 90 -0.09 16.73 4.94
CA SER A 90 -1.49 17.00 4.59
C SER A 90 -2.15 15.82 3.90
N ARG A 91 -3.48 15.82 3.87
CA ARG A 91 -4.30 14.83 3.15
C ARG A 91 -4.03 14.83 1.64
N ILE A 92 -3.75 16.01 1.06
CA ILE A 92 -3.44 16.16 -0.38
C ILE A 92 -2.10 15.48 -0.68
N GLU A 93 -1.08 15.77 0.13
CA GLU A 93 0.23 15.13 0.00
C GLU A 93 0.14 13.62 0.25
N ALA A 94 -0.64 13.18 1.24
CA ALA A 94 -0.87 11.77 1.50
C ALA A 94 -1.48 11.05 0.29
N LYS A 95 -2.46 11.68 -0.37
CA LYS A 95 -3.07 11.16 -1.60
C LYS A 95 -2.03 11.03 -2.71
N GLN A 96 -1.25 12.08 -2.95
CA GLN A 96 -0.23 12.07 -4.00
C GLN A 96 0.85 11.03 -3.75
N GLU A 97 1.32 10.90 -2.52
CA GLU A 97 2.33 9.90 -2.14
C GLU A 97 1.77 8.48 -2.23
N ALA A 98 0.49 8.25 -1.88
CA ALA A 98 -0.17 6.96 -2.11
C ALA A 98 -0.21 6.60 -3.60
N MET A 99 -0.63 7.55 -4.46
CA MET A 99 -0.64 7.36 -5.91
C MET A 99 0.74 7.04 -6.46
N ASN A 100 1.77 7.77 -6.01
CA ASN A 100 3.15 7.58 -6.44
C ASN A 100 3.72 6.22 -5.99
N ARG A 101 3.53 5.84 -4.73
CA ARG A 101 4.04 4.58 -4.17
C ARG A 101 3.36 3.34 -4.73
N GLN A 102 2.04 3.42 -4.92
CA GLN A 102 1.25 2.28 -5.37
C GLN A 102 1.12 2.23 -6.89
N HIS A 103 1.60 3.25 -7.61
CA HIS A 103 1.46 3.39 -9.06
C HIS A 103 -0.01 3.31 -9.50
N ILE A 104 -0.88 4.05 -8.81
CA ILE A 104 -2.33 4.08 -9.05
C ILE A 104 -2.80 5.49 -9.41
N ASP A 105 -3.92 5.56 -10.10
CA ASP A 105 -4.57 6.83 -10.44
C ASP A 105 -5.48 7.33 -9.30
N GLU A 106 -5.81 8.62 -9.33
CA GLU A 106 -6.71 9.24 -8.35
C GLU A 106 -8.08 8.55 -8.32
N ALA A 107 -8.57 8.07 -9.47
CA ALA A 107 -9.83 7.36 -9.59
C ALA A 107 -9.86 6.08 -8.75
N GLN A 108 -8.71 5.48 -8.46
CA GLN A 108 -8.59 4.25 -7.67
C GLN A 108 -8.59 4.48 -6.16
N ILE A 109 -8.48 5.74 -5.72
CA ILE A 109 -8.53 6.08 -4.30
C ILE A 109 -9.99 5.98 -3.83
N LEU A 110 -10.22 5.08 -2.87
CA LEU A 110 -11.55 4.85 -2.30
C LEU A 110 -11.81 5.79 -1.15
N HIS A 111 -10.85 5.91 -0.23
CA HIS A 111 -11.03 6.69 0.99
C HIS A 111 -9.69 7.09 1.61
N ILE A 112 -9.68 8.22 2.33
CA ILE A 112 -8.51 8.65 3.12
C ILE A 112 -8.98 8.93 4.55
N VAL A 113 -8.34 8.26 5.49
CA VAL A 113 -8.52 8.45 6.93
C VAL A 113 -7.39 9.34 7.43
N ASN A 114 -7.79 10.41 8.10
CA ASN A 114 -6.92 11.38 8.73
C ASN A 114 -6.25 10.76 9.98
N PRO A 115 -5.19 11.38 10.49
CA PRO A 115 -4.45 10.86 11.64
C PRO A 115 -5.26 10.79 12.94
N ASP A 116 -6.35 11.55 13.05
CA ASP A 116 -7.30 11.49 14.17
C ASP A 116 -8.45 10.49 13.95
N GLY A 117 -8.37 9.65 12.92
CA GLY A 117 -9.41 8.69 12.55
C GLY A 117 -10.59 9.29 11.79
N THR A 118 -10.66 10.62 11.62
CA THR A 118 -11.73 11.25 10.84
C THR A 118 -11.46 11.16 9.34
N SER A 119 -12.46 11.48 8.51
CA SER A 119 -12.27 11.51 7.05
C SER A 119 -12.70 12.82 6.41
N LYS A 120 -12.81 13.87 7.24
CA LYS A 120 -13.19 15.20 6.81
C LYS A 120 -12.13 15.80 5.89
N ASP A 121 -12.59 16.45 4.83
CA ASP A 121 -11.73 17.27 3.98
C ASP A 121 -11.32 18.56 4.74
N GLY A 122 -10.15 19.10 4.38
CA GLY A 122 -9.60 20.26 5.09
C GLY A 122 -9.18 19.97 6.53
N TRP A 123 -8.93 18.70 6.87
CA TRP A 123 -8.36 18.33 8.16
C TRP A 123 -7.07 19.12 8.41
N TRP A 124 -7.05 19.80 9.55
CA TRP A 124 -5.86 20.45 10.07
C TRP A 124 -5.39 19.69 11.30
N PRO A 125 -4.08 19.50 11.46
CA PRO A 125 -3.58 18.92 12.68
C PRO A 125 -4.01 19.79 13.87
N PRO A 126 -4.39 19.16 15.00
CA PRO A 126 -4.65 19.91 16.22
C PRO A 126 -3.39 20.72 16.54
N VAL A 127 -3.57 22.04 16.68
CA VAL A 127 -2.50 22.92 17.14
C VAL A 127 -2.18 22.46 18.56
N ARG A 128 -1.10 21.67 18.72
CA ARG A 128 -0.57 21.41 20.05
C ARG A 128 -0.18 22.78 20.59
N ASN A 129 -0.85 23.24 21.65
CA ASN A 129 -0.38 24.39 22.41
C ASN A 129 1.09 24.14 22.72
N MET A 130 1.97 24.90 22.06
CA MET A 130 3.37 25.00 22.41
C MET A 130 3.44 25.82 23.70
N ASN A 131 3.07 25.20 24.83
CA ASN A 131 3.37 25.71 26.17
C ASN A 131 4.48 24.88 26.77
#